data_AF-H1YDS3-F1
#
_entry.id   AF-H1YDS3-F1
#
_cell.length_a   1.000
_cell.length_b   1.000
_cell.length_c   1.000
_cell.angle_alpha   90.00
_cell.angle_beta   90.00
_cell.angle_gamma   90.00
#
_symmetry.space_group_name_H-M   'P 1'
#
loop_
_entity.id
_entity.type
_entity.pdbx_description
1 polymer ?
#
loop_
_entity_poly.entity_id
_entity_poly.type
_entity_poly.pdbx_seq_one_letter_code
_entity_poly.pdbx_strand_id
1 'polypeptide(L)'
;MERKTQIKIIEAIEQVPSVKTILETARETKLKLCFEGDFQQQRERIGLELKNELPGFQVSVHTIQPEINICKLISNAEIEANELFFEQCAKDYRALAERLILMLSTKLGIKINNSFPLISFNELKNSKKQIGKLAAWRYNLHGYHCGFEHSSTGQLIEVPLVFGLEFGDLDPYFFTRYIKSTPQYQPLPVCIYEDYADGVRIIETMLSLGKYERITSNINNHFGVAVTDREKIAIHIYEPDPDDFTPSRFSIRRFLGLK
;
A
#
# COMPACT_ATOMS: atom_id res chain seq x y z
N MET A 1 0.45 3.97 -15.42
CA MET A 1 -0.54 4.28 -16.47
C MET A 1 -1.52 5.29 -15.92
N GLU A 2 -1.76 6.36 -16.66
CA GLU A 2 -2.73 7.39 -16.27
C GLU A 2 -4.10 7.11 -16.89
N ARG A 3 -5.17 7.40 -16.15
CA ARG A 3 -6.54 7.34 -16.67
C ARG A 3 -6.82 8.58 -17.52
N LYS A 4 -7.63 8.41 -18.57
CA LYS A 4 -8.25 9.55 -19.27
C LYS A 4 -9.31 10.15 -18.35
N THR A 5 -9.26 11.46 -18.12
CA THR A 5 -10.26 12.14 -17.30
C THR A 5 -11.37 12.72 -18.19
N GLN A 6 -12.61 12.28 -17.97
CA GLN A 6 -13.80 12.87 -18.56
C GLN A 6 -14.46 13.78 -17.54
N ILE A 7 -14.60 15.06 -17.87
CA ILE A 7 -15.20 16.06 -16.98
C ILE A 7 -16.65 16.29 -17.40
N LYS A 8 -17.55 16.35 -16.42
CA LYS A 8 -18.94 16.79 -16.59
C LYS A 8 -19.25 17.91 -15.60
N ILE A 9 -19.80 19.00 -16.10
CA ILE A 9 -20.29 20.10 -15.27
C ILE A 9 -21.74 19.79 -14.87
N ILE A 10 -22.06 19.97 -13.60
CA ILE A 10 -23.33 19.65 -12.97
C ILE A 10 -23.88 20.92 -12.30
N GLU A 11 -24.83 21.54 -12.98
CA GLU A 11 -25.62 22.69 -12.56
C GLU A 11 -27.02 22.27 -12.07
N ALA A 12 -27.48 21.06 -12.44
CA ALA A 12 -28.77 20.50 -12.04
C ALA A 12 -28.73 18.97 -11.87
N ILE A 13 -29.72 18.40 -11.17
CA ILE A 13 -29.75 16.97 -10.81
C ILE A 13 -29.83 16.06 -12.06
N GLU A 14 -30.51 16.51 -13.10
CA GLU A 14 -30.74 15.76 -14.34
C GLU A 14 -29.44 15.57 -15.14
N GLN A 15 -28.41 16.37 -14.87
CA GLN A 15 -27.10 16.27 -15.50
C GLN A 15 -26.21 15.22 -14.83
N VAL A 16 -26.55 14.78 -13.62
CA VAL A 16 -25.85 13.69 -12.93
C VAL A 16 -26.05 12.41 -13.75
N PRO A 17 -24.97 11.77 -14.23
CA PRO A 17 -25.09 10.56 -15.02
C PRO A 17 -25.80 9.47 -14.24
N SER A 18 -26.73 8.76 -14.89
CA SER A 18 -27.38 7.61 -14.28
C SER A 18 -26.36 6.54 -13.89
N VAL A 19 -26.68 5.73 -12.87
CA VAL A 19 -25.86 4.57 -12.47
C VAL A 19 -25.53 3.69 -13.66
N LYS A 20 -26.52 3.40 -14.53
CA LYS A 20 -26.32 2.61 -15.75
C LYS A 20 -25.22 3.20 -16.65
N THR A 21 -25.27 4.52 -16.87
CA THR A 21 -24.25 5.22 -17.66
C THR A 21 -22.87 5.14 -17.02
N ILE A 22 -22.79 5.23 -15.69
CA ILE A 22 -21.51 5.12 -14.97
C ILE A 22 -20.95 3.70 -15.05
N LEU A 23 -21.80 2.67 -14.92
CA LEU A 23 -21.39 1.26 -15.02
C LEU A 23 -20.76 0.91 -16.38
N GLU A 24 -21.23 1.55 -17.45
CA GLU A 24 -20.74 1.42 -18.83
C GLU A 24 -19.40 2.15 -19.05
N THR A 25 -18.93 2.97 -18.10
CA THR A 25 -17.66 3.69 -18.22
C THR A 25 -16.49 2.70 -18.24
N ALA A 26 -15.59 2.88 -19.21
CA ALA A 26 -14.41 2.05 -19.38
C ALA A 26 -13.41 2.21 -18.22
N ARG A 27 -12.61 1.17 -17.94
CA ARG A 27 -11.73 1.14 -16.76
C ARG A 27 -10.55 2.11 -16.87
N GLU A 28 -10.17 2.48 -18.07
CA GLU A 28 -9.15 3.49 -18.36
C GLU A 28 -9.68 4.93 -18.21
N THR A 29 -10.97 5.11 -17.96
CA THR A 29 -11.61 6.42 -17.81
C THR A 29 -11.88 6.72 -16.34
N LYS A 30 -11.60 7.96 -15.96
CA LYS A 30 -12.00 8.58 -14.69
C LYS A 30 -13.09 9.60 -15.01
N LEU A 31 -14.26 9.43 -14.42
CA LEU A 31 -15.35 10.39 -14.54
C LEU A 31 -15.24 11.40 -13.41
N LYS A 32 -15.14 12.69 -13.75
CA LYS A 32 -15.08 13.80 -12.82
C LYS A 32 -16.35 14.64 -12.96
N LEU A 33 -17.17 14.65 -11.92
CA LEU A 33 -18.37 15.47 -11.84
C LEU A 33 -18.01 16.75 -11.09
N CYS A 34 -18.04 17.90 -11.76
CA CYS A 34 -17.81 19.22 -11.16
C CYS A 34 -19.15 19.90 -10.93
N PHE A 35 -19.48 20.20 -9.68
CA PHE A 35 -20.74 20.82 -9.29
C PHE A 35 -20.58 22.33 -9.26
N GLU A 36 -21.55 23.07 -9.78
CA GLU A 36 -21.53 24.53 -9.86
C GLU A 36 -22.77 25.17 -9.22
N GLY A 37 -22.69 26.47 -8.96
CA GLY A 37 -23.76 27.26 -8.37
C GLY A 37 -24.31 26.70 -7.05
N ASP A 38 -25.63 26.76 -6.89
CA ASP A 38 -26.33 26.27 -5.70
C ASP A 38 -26.29 24.73 -5.57
N PHE A 39 -25.92 24.03 -6.64
CA PHE A 39 -25.91 22.57 -6.68
C PHE A 39 -24.66 21.94 -6.03
N GLN A 40 -23.63 22.75 -5.71
CA GLN A 40 -22.41 22.31 -5.03
C GLN A 40 -22.67 21.59 -3.70
N GLN A 41 -23.73 21.98 -2.98
CA GLN A 41 -24.09 21.41 -1.69
C GLN A 41 -24.66 19.99 -1.82
N GLN A 42 -25.15 19.59 -3.00
CA GLN A 42 -25.72 18.26 -3.22
C GLN A 42 -24.66 17.16 -3.40
N ARG A 43 -23.38 17.53 -3.61
CA ARG A 43 -22.30 16.58 -3.92
C ARG A 43 -22.12 15.50 -2.85
N GLU A 44 -22.32 15.83 -1.58
CA GLU A 44 -22.09 14.88 -0.47
C GLU A 44 -23.17 13.80 -0.46
N ARG A 45 -24.44 14.22 -0.59
CA ARG A 45 -25.58 13.31 -0.71
C ARG A 45 -25.45 12.42 -1.94
N ILE A 46 -25.24 13.02 -3.11
CA ILE A 46 -25.09 12.28 -4.38
C ILE A 46 -23.89 11.34 -4.32
N GLY A 47 -22.76 11.79 -3.78
CA GLY A 47 -21.57 10.97 -3.63
C GLY A 47 -21.78 9.77 -2.71
N LEU A 48 -22.56 9.92 -1.64
CA LEU A 48 -22.91 8.81 -0.75
C LEU A 48 -23.86 7.81 -1.43
N GLU A 49 -24.86 8.30 -2.18
CA GLU A 49 -25.76 7.46 -2.99
C GLU A 49 -24.96 6.65 -4.00
N LEU A 50 -24.07 7.30 -4.77
CA LEU A 50 -23.23 6.63 -5.76
C LEU A 50 -22.26 5.61 -5.14
N LYS A 51 -21.74 5.84 -3.92
CA LYS A 51 -20.93 4.85 -3.20
C LYS A 51 -21.69 3.56 -2.93
N ASN A 52 -22.98 3.66 -2.63
CA ASN A 52 -23.83 2.50 -2.34
C ASN A 52 -24.25 1.78 -3.62
N GLU A 53 -24.50 2.52 -4.70
CA GLU A 53 -25.05 1.99 -5.95
C GLU A 53 -23.99 1.44 -6.92
N LEU A 54 -22.71 1.76 -6.72
CA LEU A 54 -21.61 1.37 -7.61
C LEU A 54 -20.60 0.44 -6.93
N PRO A 55 -20.98 -0.80 -6.57
CA PRO A 55 -20.01 -1.78 -6.08
C PRO A 55 -18.97 -2.06 -7.17
N GLY A 56 -17.68 -2.03 -6.80
CA GLY A 56 -16.56 -2.15 -7.76
C GLY A 56 -16.12 -0.83 -8.39
N PHE A 57 -16.61 0.31 -7.90
CA PHE A 57 -16.07 1.63 -8.22
C PHE A 57 -15.48 2.27 -6.98
N GLN A 58 -14.45 3.09 -7.17
CA GLN A 58 -14.05 4.09 -6.20
C GLN A 58 -14.80 5.39 -6.51
N VAL A 59 -15.58 5.86 -5.53
CA VAL A 59 -16.29 7.13 -5.57
C VAL A 59 -15.70 8.05 -4.51
N SER A 60 -14.95 9.06 -4.95
CA SER A 60 -14.20 9.99 -4.10
C SER A 60 -14.84 11.37 -4.15
N VAL A 61 -15.54 11.74 -3.08
CA VAL A 61 -16.10 13.08 -2.89
C VAL A 61 -15.01 13.99 -2.35
N HIS A 62 -14.68 15.04 -3.09
CA HIS A 62 -13.64 15.98 -2.69
C HIS A 62 -14.14 16.87 -1.54
N THR A 63 -13.28 17.09 -0.54
CA THR A 63 -13.62 17.85 0.68
C THR A 63 -13.66 19.36 0.45
N ILE A 64 -12.73 19.89 -0.36
CA ILE A 64 -12.61 21.32 -0.67
C ILE A 64 -13.30 21.69 -2.00
N GLN A 65 -12.86 21.09 -3.11
CA GLN A 65 -13.45 21.35 -4.42
C GLN A 65 -14.84 20.71 -4.54
N PRO A 66 -15.80 21.35 -5.23
CA PRO A 66 -17.13 20.81 -5.40
C PRO A 66 -17.15 19.72 -6.47
N GLU A 67 -16.39 18.64 -6.27
CA GLU A 67 -16.23 17.58 -7.26
C GLU A 67 -16.36 16.17 -6.69
N ILE A 68 -16.82 15.25 -7.54
CA ILE A 68 -16.82 13.81 -7.28
C ILE A 68 -15.99 13.15 -8.38
N ASN A 69 -15.08 12.28 -7.98
CA ASN A 69 -14.24 11.48 -8.87
C ASN A 69 -14.69 10.03 -8.81
N ILE A 70 -14.97 9.42 -9.96
CA ILE A 70 -15.50 8.07 -10.08
C ILE A 70 -14.61 7.25 -11.00
N CYS A 71 -14.07 6.15 -10.46
CA CYS A 71 -13.16 5.25 -11.16
C CYS A 71 -13.64 3.80 -11.05
N LYS A 72 -13.80 3.11 -12.18
CA LYS A 72 -14.05 1.66 -12.18
C LYS A 72 -12.80 0.92 -11.72
N LEU A 73 -12.93 0.05 -10.71
CA LEU A 73 -11.82 -0.74 -10.18
C LEU A 73 -11.62 -2.03 -10.96
N ILE A 74 -10.49 -2.70 -10.72
CA ILE A 74 -10.25 -4.04 -11.23
C ILE A 74 -11.32 -5.04 -10.73
N SER A 75 -11.84 -5.85 -11.65
CA SER A 75 -12.87 -6.84 -11.36
C SER A 75 -12.29 -8.15 -10.82
N ASN A 76 -13.10 -8.96 -10.14
CA ASN A 76 -12.68 -10.30 -9.71
C ASN A 76 -12.28 -11.16 -10.91
N ALA A 77 -13.05 -11.12 -12.00
CA ALA A 77 -12.76 -11.88 -13.22
C ALA A 77 -11.41 -11.49 -13.85
N GLU A 78 -11.06 -10.20 -13.85
CA GLU A 78 -9.73 -9.74 -14.27
C GLU A 78 -8.63 -10.25 -13.34
N ILE A 79 -8.87 -10.34 -12.04
CA ILE A 79 -7.89 -10.86 -11.07
C ILE A 79 -7.73 -12.37 -11.23
N GLU A 80 -8.83 -13.12 -11.29
CA GLU A 80 -8.86 -14.57 -11.48
C GLU A 80 -8.18 -14.98 -12.78
N ALA A 81 -8.44 -14.28 -13.89
CA ALA A 81 -7.77 -14.52 -15.16
C ALA A 81 -6.24 -14.27 -15.10
N ASN A 82 -5.76 -13.56 -14.08
CA ASN A 82 -4.36 -13.21 -13.87
C ASN A 82 -3.84 -13.71 -12.51
N GLU A 83 -4.46 -14.73 -11.91
CA GLU A 83 -4.13 -15.16 -10.54
C GLU A 83 -2.68 -15.59 -10.40
N LEU A 84 -2.14 -16.31 -11.39
CA LEU A 84 -0.75 -16.79 -11.39
C LEU A 84 0.24 -15.64 -11.42
N PHE A 85 -0.10 -14.55 -12.12
CA PHE A 85 0.72 -13.35 -12.16
C PHE A 85 0.78 -12.69 -10.78
N PHE A 86 -0.36 -12.46 -10.14
CA PHE A 86 -0.39 -11.86 -8.80
C PHE A 86 0.28 -12.74 -7.75
N GLU A 87 0.07 -14.05 -7.81
CA GLU A 87 0.73 -15.03 -6.94
C GLU A 87 2.26 -14.95 -7.09
N GLN A 88 2.76 -14.89 -8.33
CA GLN A 88 4.19 -14.75 -8.59
C GLN A 88 4.72 -13.39 -8.08
N CYS A 89 3.99 -12.30 -8.28
CA CYS A 89 4.39 -11.00 -7.73
C CYS A 89 4.53 -11.03 -6.21
N ALA A 90 3.65 -11.72 -5.49
CA ALA A 90 3.74 -11.86 -4.03
C ALA A 90 4.95 -12.70 -3.60
N LYS A 91 5.25 -13.79 -4.33
CA LYS A 91 6.45 -14.63 -4.10
C LYS A 91 7.74 -13.83 -4.30
N ASP A 92 7.81 -13.08 -5.41
CA ASP A 92 8.96 -12.23 -5.74
C ASP A 92 9.11 -11.07 -4.77
N TYR A 93 8.01 -10.48 -4.31
CA TYR A 93 7.99 -9.45 -3.27
C TYR A 93 8.63 -9.95 -1.99
N ARG A 94 8.16 -11.10 -1.47
CA ARG A 94 8.70 -11.72 -0.25
C ARG A 94 10.19 -12.02 -0.39
N ALA A 95 10.61 -12.66 -1.48
CA ALA A 95 12.00 -13.01 -1.71
C ALA A 95 12.91 -11.78 -1.80
N LEU A 96 12.43 -10.71 -2.46
CA LEU A 96 13.17 -9.45 -2.53
C LEU A 96 13.26 -8.76 -1.18
N ALA A 97 12.15 -8.69 -0.44
CA ALA A 97 12.07 -8.06 0.87
C ALA A 97 13.05 -8.71 1.85
N GLU A 98 13.01 -10.03 1.97
CA GLU A 98 13.90 -10.81 2.82
C GLU A 98 15.37 -10.56 2.46
N ARG A 99 15.72 -10.67 1.17
CA ARG A 99 17.08 -10.41 0.71
C ARG A 99 17.56 -9.01 1.08
N LEU A 100 16.74 -7.98 0.88
CA LEU A 100 17.12 -6.59 1.15
C LEU A 100 17.30 -6.32 2.65
N ILE A 101 16.43 -6.87 3.51
CA ILE A 101 16.57 -6.74 4.96
C ILE A 101 17.83 -7.45 5.47
N LEU A 102 18.11 -8.67 5.00
CA LEU A 102 19.32 -9.39 5.38
C LEU A 102 20.60 -8.68 4.90
N MET A 103 20.59 -8.18 3.66
CA MET A 103 21.70 -7.37 3.15
C MET A 103 21.89 -6.09 3.97
N LEU A 104 20.80 -5.43 4.37
CA LEU A 104 20.85 -4.23 5.20
C LEU A 104 21.41 -4.53 6.58
N SER A 105 20.96 -5.60 7.23
CA SER A 105 21.43 -6.00 8.56
C SER A 105 22.93 -6.32 8.54
N THR A 106 23.41 -7.05 7.52
CA THR A 106 24.85 -7.30 7.33
C THR A 106 25.63 -6.02 7.13
N LYS A 107 25.16 -5.11 6.26
CA LYS A 107 25.83 -3.82 5.99
C LYS A 107 25.98 -2.99 7.27
N LEU A 108 24.96 -2.99 8.11
CA LEU A 108 24.91 -2.17 9.32
C LEU A 108 25.50 -2.86 10.55
N GLY A 109 25.87 -4.15 10.45
CA GLY A 109 26.34 -4.94 11.58
C GLY A 109 25.25 -5.22 12.62
N ILE A 110 23.99 -5.22 12.20
CA ILE A 110 22.83 -5.44 13.06
C ILE A 110 22.49 -6.92 13.10
N LYS A 111 22.38 -7.48 14.30
CA LYS A 111 21.79 -8.80 14.50
C LYS A 111 20.27 -8.64 14.61
N ILE A 112 19.54 -9.23 13.66
CA ILE A 112 18.08 -9.19 13.66
C ILE A 112 17.55 -10.02 14.84
N ASN A 113 16.62 -9.44 15.58
CA ASN A 113 15.84 -10.11 16.61
C ASN A 113 14.77 -10.94 15.90
N ASN A 114 14.88 -12.25 15.97
CA ASN A 114 13.98 -13.17 15.28
C ASN A 114 12.53 -13.07 15.79
N SER A 115 12.33 -12.68 17.05
CA SER A 115 11.02 -12.51 17.64
C SER A 115 10.36 -11.21 17.19
N PHE A 116 11.11 -10.11 17.05
CA PHE A 116 10.56 -8.82 16.62
C PHE A 116 11.58 -7.96 15.85
N PRO A 117 11.72 -8.13 14.53
CA PRO A 117 12.80 -7.47 13.76
C PRO A 117 12.83 -5.95 13.85
N LEU A 118 11.66 -5.29 14.00
CA LEU A 118 11.59 -3.83 14.14
C LEU A 118 12.52 -3.29 15.23
N ILE A 119 12.67 -4.01 16.36
CA ILE A 119 13.44 -3.49 17.51
C ILE A 119 14.93 -3.45 17.21
N SER A 120 15.42 -4.35 16.37
CA SER A 120 16.83 -4.36 15.94
C SER A 120 17.22 -3.11 15.16
N PHE A 121 16.26 -2.40 14.58
CA PHE A 121 16.50 -1.17 13.84
C PHE A 121 16.11 0.09 14.65
N ASN A 122 15.63 -0.04 15.89
CA ASN A 122 15.20 1.09 16.70
C ASN A 122 16.33 2.09 16.97
N GLU A 123 17.57 1.62 17.16
CA GLU A 123 18.74 2.48 17.38
C GLU A 123 19.02 3.43 16.21
N LEU A 124 18.51 3.11 15.02
CA LEU A 124 18.69 3.92 13.82
C LEU A 124 17.60 4.98 13.67
N LYS A 125 16.47 4.87 14.39
CA LYS A 125 15.37 5.83 14.30
C LYS A 125 15.84 7.22 14.74
N ASN A 126 15.49 8.24 13.96
CA ASN A 126 15.91 9.63 14.14
C ASN A 126 17.44 9.86 14.06
N SER A 127 18.17 8.89 13.51
CA SER A 127 19.61 9.02 13.24
C SER A 127 19.85 9.31 11.76
N LYS A 128 21.03 9.87 11.43
CA LYS A 128 21.46 10.03 10.02
C LYS A 128 21.62 8.69 9.29
N LYS A 129 21.70 7.57 10.01
CA LYS A 129 21.83 6.21 9.46
C LYS A 129 20.48 5.58 9.07
N GLN A 130 19.37 6.22 9.43
CA GLN A 130 18.00 5.82 9.06
C GLN A 130 17.79 5.76 7.54
N ILE A 131 18.50 6.61 6.80
CA ILE A 131 18.48 6.70 5.34
C ILE A 131 19.89 6.44 4.82
N GLY A 132 20.03 5.64 3.76
CA GLY A 132 21.34 5.36 3.18
C GLY A 132 21.29 4.58 1.88
N LYS A 133 22.44 4.05 1.47
CA LYS A 133 22.60 3.24 0.25
C LYS A 133 23.02 1.81 0.58
N LEU A 134 22.40 0.83 -0.05
CA LEU A 134 22.68 -0.60 0.01
C LEU A 134 22.88 -1.13 -1.42
N ALA A 135 24.14 -1.24 -1.86
CA ALA A 135 24.47 -1.47 -3.26
C ALA A 135 23.74 -0.48 -4.18
N ALA A 136 22.93 -0.97 -5.12
CA ALA A 136 22.12 -0.15 -6.03
C ALA A 136 20.83 0.41 -5.40
N TRP A 137 20.49 0.04 -4.17
CA TRP A 137 19.28 0.46 -3.49
C TRP A 137 19.53 1.66 -2.57
N ARG A 138 18.60 2.61 -2.53
CA ARG A 138 18.46 3.55 -1.43
C ARG A 138 17.49 2.94 -0.41
N TYR A 139 17.81 2.98 0.87
CA TYR A 139 16.91 2.53 1.94
C TYR A 139 16.47 3.70 2.82
N ASN A 140 15.27 3.57 3.41
CA ASN A 140 14.73 4.49 4.40
C ASN A 140 13.91 3.72 5.44
N LEU A 141 14.47 3.57 6.65
CA LEU A 141 13.75 3.00 7.79
C LEU A 141 12.76 4.04 8.33
N HIS A 142 11.48 3.72 8.47
CA HIS A 142 10.50 4.67 9.00
C HIS A 142 9.26 3.96 9.55
N GLY A 143 8.66 4.50 10.61
CA GLY A 143 7.50 3.86 11.26
C GLY A 143 7.76 2.39 11.59
N TYR A 144 6.99 1.49 10.95
CA TYR A 144 7.09 0.03 11.04
C TYR A 144 7.75 -0.63 9.83
N HIS A 145 8.28 0.15 8.90
CA HIS A 145 8.71 -0.33 7.59
C HIS A 145 10.16 0.06 7.27
N CYS A 146 10.70 -0.59 6.24
CA CYS A 146 11.89 -0.15 5.53
C CYS A 146 11.59 -0.06 4.04
N GLY A 147 11.60 1.17 3.51
CA GLY A 147 11.42 1.42 2.10
C GLY A 147 12.73 1.29 1.34
N PHE A 148 12.69 0.67 0.17
CA PHE A 148 13.82 0.56 -0.74
C PHE A 148 13.45 1.06 -2.13
N GLU A 149 14.39 1.78 -2.76
CA GLU A 149 14.28 2.26 -4.13
C GLU A 149 15.55 1.91 -4.92
N HIS A 150 15.40 1.21 -6.04
CA HIS A 150 16.51 0.87 -6.91
C HIS A 150 16.94 2.08 -7.74
N SER A 151 18.19 2.50 -7.61
CA SER A 151 18.67 3.79 -8.11
C SER A 151 18.62 3.93 -9.63
N SER A 152 18.68 2.83 -10.40
CA SER A 152 18.68 2.88 -11.87
C SER A 152 17.35 2.53 -12.51
N THR A 153 16.49 1.75 -11.83
CA THR A 153 15.22 1.27 -12.41
C THR A 153 14.02 1.99 -11.80
N GLY A 154 14.19 2.66 -10.67
CA GLY A 154 13.08 3.23 -9.91
C GLY A 154 12.16 2.17 -9.29
N GLN A 155 12.56 0.90 -9.24
CA GLN A 155 11.79 -0.15 -8.58
C GLN A 155 11.67 0.15 -7.09
N LEU A 156 10.47 0.01 -6.54
CA LEU A 156 10.13 0.33 -5.16
C LEU A 156 9.65 -0.92 -4.43
N ILE A 157 10.04 -1.06 -3.17
CA ILE A 157 9.49 -2.06 -2.25
C ILE A 157 9.48 -1.52 -0.83
N GLU A 158 8.42 -1.78 -0.07
CA GLU A 158 8.25 -1.29 1.29
C GLU A 158 8.09 -2.45 2.25
N VAL A 159 9.12 -2.78 3.04
CA VAL A 159 9.13 -4.01 3.82
C VAL A 159 8.61 -3.77 5.24
N PRO A 160 7.48 -4.36 5.67
CA PRO A 160 7.04 -4.29 7.05
C PRO A 160 7.95 -5.11 7.97
N LEU A 161 8.26 -4.59 9.15
CA LEU A 161 9.18 -5.20 10.12
C LEU A 161 8.47 -5.76 11.37
N VAL A 162 7.15 -5.86 11.30
CA VAL A 162 6.27 -6.22 12.43
C VAL A 162 5.64 -7.60 12.31
N PHE A 163 6.05 -8.43 11.34
CA PHE A 163 5.49 -9.76 11.10
C PHE A 163 6.52 -10.86 11.39
N GLY A 164 7.32 -10.70 12.44
CA GLY A 164 8.47 -11.56 12.69
C GLY A 164 9.42 -11.51 11.48
N LEU A 165 10.00 -12.66 11.13
CA LEU A 165 10.82 -12.80 9.93
C LEU A 165 9.99 -13.00 8.64
N GLU A 166 8.66 -12.84 8.68
CA GLU A 166 7.83 -12.79 7.48
C GLU A 166 7.88 -11.37 6.89
N PHE A 167 8.75 -11.17 5.91
CA PHE A 167 8.91 -9.89 5.22
C PHE A 167 7.99 -9.72 4.00
N GLY A 168 7.15 -10.71 3.71
CA GLY A 168 6.24 -10.77 2.57
C GLY A 168 4.83 -10.26 2.82
N ASP A 169 4.61 -9.43 3.84
CA ASP A 169 3.30 -8.82 4.07
C ASP A 169 2.89 -7.89 2.90
N LEU A 170 1.67 -8.10 2.42
CA LEU A 170 1.12 -7.49 1.21
C LEU A 170 0.17 -6.34 1.58
N ASP A 171 0.71 -5.17 1.92
CA ASP A 171 -0.08 -3.96 2.02
C ASP A 171 -0.65 -3.55 0.64
N PRO A 172 -1.96 -3.21 0.52
CA PRO A 172 -2.57 -2.88 -0.76
C PRO A 172 -1.85 -1.80 -1.58
N TYR A 173 -1.40 -0.72 -0.94
CA TYR A 173 -0.76 0.40 -1.62
C TYR A 173 0.68 0.06 -1.99
N PHE A 174 1.45 -0.49 -1.06
CA PHE A 174 2.86 -0.79 -1.32
C PHE A 174 3.04 -1.96 -2.29
N PHE A 175 2.19 -2.99 -2.22
CA PHE A 175 2.26 -4.14 -3.10
C PHE A 175 1.97 -3.76 -4.56
N THR A 176 0.92 -2.96 -4.81
CA THR A 176 0.62 -2.50 -6.17
C THR A 176 1.70 -1.56 -6.71
N ARG A 177 2.29 -0.71 -5.87
CA ARG A 177 3.45 0.12 -6.26
C ARG A 177 4.68 -0.72 -6.60
N TYR A 178 4.94 -1.78 -5.88
CA TYR A 178 5.99 -2.74 -6.24
C TYR A 178 5.72 -3.35 -7.61
N ILE A 179 4.51 -3.87 -7.85
CA ILE A 179 4.13 -4.47 -9.15
C ILE A 179 4.35 -3.45 -10.29
N LYS A 180 3.83 -2.23 -10.14
CA LYS A 180 3.92 -1.18 -11.16
C LYS A 180 5.34 -0.67 -11.41
N SER A 181 6.20 -0.69 -10.40
CA SER A 181 7.59 -0.20 -10.49
C SER A 181 8.59 -1.29 -10.87
N THR A 182 8.20 -2.55 -10.91
CA THR A 182 9.07 -3.68 -11.26
C THR A 182 9.18 -3.83 -12.78
N PRO A 183 10.37 -3.62 -13.39
CA PRO A 183 10.51 -3.61 -14.85
C PRO A 183 10.13 -4.93 -15.53
N GLN A 184 10.39 -6.06 -14.86
CA GLN A 184 10.16 -7.40 -15.41
C GLN A 184 8.68 -7.71 -15.67
N TYR A 185 7.76 -6.99 -15.02
CA TYR A 185 6.33 -7.19 -15.20
C TYR A 185 5.73 -6.33 -16.31
N GLN A 186 6.53 -5.50 -17.00
CA GLN A 186 6.01 -4.60 -18.01
C GLN A 186 6.05 -5.23 -19.42
N PRO A 187 4.96 -5.10 -20.22
CA PRO A 187 3.68 -4.49 -19.85
C PRO A 187 2.86 -5.40 -18.91
N LEU A 188 2.13 -4.79 -17.98
CA LEU A 188 1.26 -5.53 -17.06
C LEU A 188 0.17 -6.28 -17.85
N PRO A 189 -0.15 -7.55 -17.51
CA PRO A 189 -1.21 -8.30 -18.19
C PRO A 189 -2.61 -7.73 -17.87
N VAL A 190 -2.72 -7.00 -16.77
CA VAL A 190 -3.90 -6.24 -16.38
C VAL A 190 -3.47 -4.92 -15.74
N CYS A 191 -4.14 -3.83 -16.11
CA CYS A 191 -3.78 -2.51 -15.59
C CYS A 191 -4.13 -2.38 -14.10
N ILE A 192 -3.31 -1.66 -13.34
CA ILE A 192 -3.60 -1.22 -11.97
C ILE A 192 -3.57 0.30 -11.95
N TYR A 193 -4.72 0.92 -11.73
CA TYR A 193 -4.86 2.37 -11.81
C TYR A 193 -4.88 3.01 -10.42
N GLU A 194 -5.69 2.47 -9.50
CA GLU A 194 -5.85 3.01 -8.15
C GLU A 194 -5.03 2.16 -7.16
N ASP A 195 -3.82 2.61 -6.82
CA ASP A 195 -2.84 1.82 -6.06
C ASP A 195 -3.45 1.11 -4.84
N TYR A 196 -4.14 1.85 -3.98
CA TYR A 196 -4.77 1.26 -2.80
C TYR A 196 -6.04 0.47 -3.14
N ALA A 197 -6.98 1.05 -3.89
CA ALA A 197 -8.30 0.45 -4.08
C ALA A 197 -8.27 -0.80 -4.98
N ASP A 198 -7.48 -0.79 -6.06
CA ASP A 198 -7.24 -1.99 -6.86
C ASP A 198 -6.42 -3.01 -6.06
N GLY A 199 -5.48 -2.55 -5.22
CA GLY A 199 -4.70 -3.41 -4.32
C GLY A 199 -5.57 -4.20 -3.34
N VAL A 200 -6.55 -3.54 -2.71
CA VAL A 200 -7.53 -4.19 -1.81
C VAL A 200 -8.28 -5.27 -2.57
N ARG A 201 -8.78 -4.96 -3.78
CA ARG A 201 -9.52 -5.90 -4.62
C ARG A 201 -8.68 -7.11 -4.99
N ILE A 202 -7.41 -6.91 -5.37
CA ILE A 202 -6.45 -7.98 -5.66
C ILE A 202 -6.28 -8.88 -4.42
N ILE A 203 -5.96 -8.30 -3.27
CA ILE A 203 -5.71 -9.04 -2.04
C ILE A 203 -6.93 -9.83 -1.59
N GLU A 204 -8.11 -9.21 -1.55
CA GLU A 204 -9.35 -9.86 -1.13
C GLU A 204 -9.75 -11.01 -2.08
N THR A 205 -9.61 -10.81 -3.39
CA THR A 205 -9.90 -11.86 -4.37
C THR A 205 -8.92 -13.02 -4.21
N MET A 206 -7.62 -12.75 -4.10
CA MET A 206 -6.60 -13.79 -3.92
C MET A 206 -6.70 -14.51 -2.56
N LEU A 207 -7.18 -13.83 -1.51
CA LEU A 207 -7.58 -14.47 -0.24
C LEU A 207 -8.76 -15.43 -0.46
N SER A 208 -9.79 -15.02 -1.20
CA SER A 208 -10.96 -15.86 -1.47
C SER A 208 -10.63 -17.09 -2.33
N LEU A 209 -9.61 -16.99 -3.18
CA LEU A 209 -9.07 -18.09 -3.98
C LEU A 209 -8.13 -19.01 -3.17
N GLY A 210 -7.83 -18.70 -1.91
CA GLY A 210 -6.88 -19.47 -1.08
C GLY A 210 -5.41 -19.33 -1.52
N LYS A 211 -5.11 -18.38 -2.41
CA LYS A 211 -3.76 -18.08 -2.88
C LYS A 211 -2.98 -17.24 -1.87
N TYR A 212 -3.68 -16.39 -1.12
CA TYR A 212 -3.14 -15.65 0.01
C TYR A 212 -3.80 -16.11 1.31
N GLU A 213 -3.15 -15.84 2.44
CA GLU A 213 -3.68 -16.06 3.79
C GLU A 213 -3.39 -14.85 4.70
N ARG A 214 -4.23 -14.69 5.72
CA ARG A 214 -3.98 -13.71 6.78
C ARG A 214 -2.89 -14.21 7.72
N ILE A 215 -2.03 -13.29 8.15
CA ILE A 215 -1.00 -13.54 9.15
C ILE A 215 -1.16 -12.59 10.34
N THR A 216 -0.79 -13.04 11.53
CA THR A 216 -0.71 -12.18 12.72
C THR A 216 0.58 -11.39 12.72
N SER A 217 0.58 -10.18 13.26
CA SER A 217 1.80 -9.42 13.51
C SER A 217 2.34 -9.66 14.93
N ASN A 218 3.54 -9.18 15.21
CA ASN A 218 4.10 -9.06 16.56
C ASN A 218 3.32 -8.06 17.42
N ILE A 219 2.54 -7.17 16.82
CA ILE A 219 1.71 -6.17 17.50
C ILE A 219 0.30 -6.74 17.68
N ASN A 220 -0.22 -6.69 18.90
CA ASN A 220 -1.55 -7.20 19.21
C ASN A 220 -2.64 -6.53 18.35
N ASN A 221 -3.62 -7.30 17.89
CA ASN A 221 -4.73 -6.87 17.02
C ASN A 221 -4.32 -6.27 15.66
N HIS A 222 -3.10 -6.53 15.18
CA HIS A 222 -2.65 -6.13 13.85
C HIS A 222 -2.38 -7.38 13.01
N PHE A 223 -2.94 -7.41 11.80
CA PHE A 223 -2.89 -8.51 10.84
C PHE A 223 -2.35 -8.04 9.50
N GLY A 224 -1.75 -8.98 8.78
CA GLY A 224 -1.21 -8.81 7.44
C GLY A 224 -1.74 -9.88 6.50
N VAL A 225 -1.21 -9.90 5.28
CA VAL A 225 -1.54 -10.89 4.26
C VAL A 225 -0.26 -11.38 3.59
N ALA A 226 -0.12 -12.69 3.38
CA ALA A 226 1.02 -13.28 2.66
C ALA A 226 0.57 -14.40 1.72
N VAL A 227 1.42 -14.76 0.75
CA VAL A 227 1.16 -15.88 -0.17
C VAL A 227 1.13 -17.21 0.56
N THR A 228 0.16 -18.10 0.27
CA THR A 228 -0.01 -19.36 1.01
C THR A 228 1.11 -20.37 0.74
N ASP A 229 1.56 -20.44 -0.50
CA ASP A 229 2.66 -21.30 -0.94
C ASP A 229 4.03 -20.66 -0.62
N ARG A 230 4.37 -20.66 0.66
CA ARG A 230 5.67 -20.23 1.19
C ARG A 230 6.07 -21.07 2.40
N GLU A 231 7.35 -21.02 2.75
CA GLU A 231 7.81 -21.50 4.04
C GLU A 231 7.20 -20.64 5.16
N LYS A 232 6.37 -21.28 6.00
CA LYS A 232 5.65 -20.58 7.08
C LYS A 232 6.58 -20.35 8.25
N ILE A 233 6.61 -19.10 8.71
CA ILE A 233 7.37 -18.66 9.88
C ILE A 233 6.39 -18.44 11.02
N ALA A 234 6.72 -18.95 12.22
CA ALA A 234 5.94 -18.68 13.41
C ALA A 234 6.09 -17.21 13.82
N ILE A 235 4.97 -16.52 14.01
CA ILE A 235 4.94 -15.12 14.45
C ILE A 235 4.32 -15.10 15.84
N HIS A 236 5.06 -14.59 16.81
CA HIS A 236 4.61 -14.46 18.19
C HIS A 236 4.28 -13.00 18.49
N ILE A 237 3.22 -12.76 19.25
CA ILE A 237 2.97 -11.42 19.80
C ILE A 237 4.17 -11.07 20.68
N TYR A 238 4.73 -9.89 20.44
CA TYR A 238 5.87 -9.43 21.18
C TYR A 238 5.40 -8.84 22.51
N GLU A 239 5.87 -9.44 23.59
CA GLU A 239 5.74 -8.91 24.94
C GLU A 239 7.00 -8.10 25.25
N PRO A 240 6.89 -6.78 25.47
CA PRO A 240 8.06 -5.93 25.63
C PRO A 240 8.81 -6.23 26.92
N ASP A 241 10.12 -6.43 26.80
CA ASP A 241 11.02 -6.44 27.94
C ASP A 241 11.22 -4.99 28.43
N PRO A 242 11.22 -4.70 29.75
CA PRO A 242 11.59 -3.39 30.27
C PRO A 242 12.90 -2.81 29.71
N ASP A 243 13.84 -3.64 29.27
CA ASP A 243 15.12 -3.20 28.68
C ASP A 243 15.04 -2.83 27.19
N ASP A 244 13.98 -3.23 26.47
CA ASP A 244 13.85 -3.00 25.02
C ASP A 244 13.45 -1.56 24.64
N PHE A 245 12.95 -0.80 25.61
CA PHE A 245 12.65 0.62 25.47
C PHE A 245 13.57 1.44 26.35
N THR A 246 14.76 1.79 25.84
CA THR A 246 15.50 2.91 26.44
C THR A 246 14.69 4.18 26.18
N PRO A 247 14.20 4.89 27.23
CA PRO A 247 13.45 6.10 27.01
C PRO A 247 14.36 7.09 26.28
N SER A 248 13.85 7.63 25.17
CA SER A 248 14.45 8.78 24.51
C SER A 248 14.73 9.82 25.59
N ARG A 249 16.00 10.08 25.89
CA ARG A 249 16.39 11.15 26.80
C ARG A 249 15.95 12.45 26.16
N PHE A 250 14.78 12.94 26.56
CA PHE A 250 14.29 14.24 26.18
C PHE A 250 15.33 15.26 26.65
N SER A 251 16.13 15.78 25.73
CA SER A 251 17.14 16.77 26.02
C SER A 251 16.46 18.13 25.96
N ILE A 252 16.12 18.67 27.14
CA ILE A 252 15.65 20.05 27.30
C ILE A 252 16.63 21.04 26.63
N ARG A 253 17.94 20.72 26.63
CA ARG A 253 18.96 21.52 25.94
C ARG A 253 18.80 21.53 24.41
N ARG A 254 18.47 20.39 23.78
CA ARG A 254 18.14 20.34 22.34
C ARG A 254 16.82 21.04 22.02
N PHE A 255 15.84 20.94 22.92
CA PHE A 255 14.54 21.60 22.74
C PHE A 255 14.64 23.13 22.83
N LEU A 256 15.55 23.65 23.67
CA LEU A 256 15.77 25.10 23.85
C LEU A 256 16.89 25.68 22.96
N GLY A 257 17.46 24.90 22.04
CA GLY A 257 18.48 25.40 21.09
C GLY A 257 19.80 25.85 21.71
N LEU A 258 20.10 25.43 22.94
CA LEU A 258 21.36 25.76 23.61
C LEU A 258 22.43 24.72 23.22
N LYS A 259 23.56 25.19 22.69
CA LYS A 259 24.74 24.36 22.39
C LYS A 259 25.35 23.77 23.66
#